data_AF-A0A535N4L4-F1
#
_entry.id   AF-A0A535N4L4-F1
#
_cell.length_a   1.000
_cell.length_b   1.000
_cell.length_c   1.000
_cell.angle_alpha   90.00
_cell.angle_beta   90.00
_cell.angle_gamma   90.00
#
_symmetry.space_group_name_H-M   'P 1'
#
loop_
_entity.id
_entity.type
_entity.pdbx_description
1 polymer ?
#
loop_
_entity_poly.entity_id
_entity_poly.type
_entity_poly.pdbx_seq_one_letter_code
_entity_poly.pdbx_strand_id
1 'polypeptide(L)'
;MIQAIRLPFRTRRAPLRFRLLTTAASLSAPALVIAIVAVLFQEAAPAVTRFGALFIVARSWNPVTLDFGALPFIYGTLVTSALALAIALPIGIAVAVVL
;
A
#
# COMPACT_ATOMS: atom_id res chain seq x y z
N MET A 1 -41.27 4.38 42.09
CA MET A 1 -41.46 5.55 41.20
C MET A 1 -40.07 6.02 40.72
N ILE A 2 -39.48 5.35 39.74
CA ILE A 2 -38.21 5.78 39.10
C ILE A 2 -38.43 5.69 37.59
N GLN A 3 -38.58 6.85 36.94
CA GLN A 3 -38.69 6.94 35.48
C GLN A 3 -37.29 6.84 34.86
N ALA A 4 -37.11 5.86 33.98
CA ALA A 4 -35.91 5.69 33.18
C ALA A 4 -35.79 6.83 32.16
N ILE A 5 -34.73 7.63 32.27
CA ILE A 5 -34.29 8.58 31.25
C ILE A 5 -33.85 7.78 30.02
N ARG A 6 -34.73 7.65 29.02
CA ARG A 6 -34.36 7.17 27.69
C ARG A 6 -33.77 8.34 26.92
N LEU A 7 -32.45 8.48 26.93
CA LEU A 7 -31.77 9.41 26.01
C LEU A 7 -31.93 8.87 24.58
N PRO A 8 -32.60 9.59 23.65
CA PRO A 8 -32.60 9.19 22.27
C PRO A 8 -31.21 9.41 21.69
N PHE A 9 -30.55 8.33 21.24
CA PHE A 9 -29.33 8.40 20.44
C PHE A 9 -29.63 9.06 19.08
N ARG A 10 -29.77 10.39 19.08
CA ARG A 10 -29.97 11.16 17.86
C ARG A 10 -28.62 11.30 17.16
N THR A 11 -28.30 10.35 16.28
CA THR A 11 -27.16 10.45 15.35
C THR A 11 -27.33 11.69 14.48
N ARG A 12 -26.77 12.83 14.90
CA ARG A 12 -26.65 14.01 14.04
C ARG A 12 -25.74 13.61 12.90
N ARG A 13 -26.26 13.61 11.66
CA ARG A 13 -25.44 13.44 10.47
C ARG A 13 -24.35 14.51 10.51
N ALA A 14 -23.09 14.10 10.38
CA ALA A 14 -22.00 15.05 10.31
C ALA A 14 -22.26 16.05 9.17
N PRO A 15 -21.94 17.34 9.37
CA PRO A 15 -22.18 18.37 8.37
C PRO A 15 -21.48 17.99 7.06
N LEU A 16 -22.13 18.29 5.92
CA LEU A 16 -21.68 17.86 4.59
C LEU A 16 -20.21 18.18 4.34
N ARG A 17 -19.76 19.36 4.75
CA ARG A 17 -18.36 19.82 4.63
C ARG A 17 -17.38 18.89 5.34
N PHE A 18 -17.70 18.46 6.56
CA PHE A 18 -16.85 17.54 7.32
C PHE A 18 -16.76 16.16 6.65
N ARG A 19 -17.89 15.65 6.15
CA ARG A 19 -17.93 14.39 5.40
C ARG A 19 -17.12 14.48 4.10
N LEU A 20 -17.24 15.57 3.37
CA LEU A 20 -16.50 15.76 2.11
C LEU A 20 -14.99 15.80 2.36
N LEU A 21 -14.55 16.53 3.38
CA LEU A 21 -13.14 16.66 3.73
C LEU A 21 -12.53 15.32 4.18
N THR A 22 -13.23 14.59 5.04
CA THR A 22 -12.77 13.28 5.52
C THR A 22 -12.74 12.25 4.40
N THR A 23 -13.76 12.22 3.54
CA THR A 23 -13.76 11.35 2.36
C THR A 23 -12.64 11.73 1.39
N ALA A 24 -12.43 13.02 1.11
CA ALA A 24 -11.35 13.48 0.23
C ALA A 24 -9.96 13.11 0.78
N ALA A 25 -9.74 13.28 2.09
CA ALA A 25 -8.51 12.88 2.76
C ALA A 25 -8.30 11.36 2.75
N SER A 26 -9.37 10.57 2.90
CA SER A 26 -9.28 9.11 2.79
C SER A 26 -9.02 8.64 1.36
N LEU A 27 -9.58 9.33 0.35
CA LEU A 27 -9.40 8.98 -1.06
C LEU A 27 -8.04 9.43 -1.61
N SER A 28 -7.43 10.46 -1.02
CA SER A 28 -6.15 10.97 -1.50
C SER A 28 -5.03 9.95 -1.34
N ALA A 29 -5.03 9.16 -0.26
CA ALA A 29 -4.01 8.13 -0.04
C ALA A 29 -3.99 7.04 -1.14
N PRO A 30 -5.09 6.32 -1.45
CA PRO A 30 -5.09 5.36 -2.55
C PRO A 30 -4.91 6.04 -3.91
N ALA A 31 -5.45 7.25 -4.12
CA ALA A 31 -5.23 8.00 -5.36
C ALA A 31 -3.74 8.31 -5.59
N LEU A 32 -3.02 8.69 -4.53
CA LEU A 32 -1.58 8.94 -4.59
C LEU A 32 -0.80 7.67 -4.91
N VAL A 33 -1.17 6.53 -4.32
CA VAL A 33 -0.55 5.24 -4.65
C VAL A 33 -0.74 4.90 -6.14
N ILE A 34 -1.96 5.08 -6.67
CA ILE A 34 -2.23 4.86 -8.10
C ILE A 34 -1.40 5.82 -8.96
N ALA A 35 -1.30 7.09 -8.58
CA ALA A 35 -0.50 8.07 -9.29
C ALA A 35 0.99 7.69 -9.31
N ILE A 36 1.55 7.25 -8.17
CA ILE A 36 2.94 6.78 -8.08
C ILE A 36 3.14 5.58 -9.01
N VAL A 37 2.25 4.59 -8.97
CA VAL A 37 2.33 3.42 -9.85
C VAL A 37 2.30 3.83 -11.32
N ALA A 38 1.39 4.74 -11.70
CA ALA A 38 1.29 5.23 -13.07
C ALA A 38 2.56 5.95 -13.55
N VAL A 39 3.20 6.74 -12.69
CA VAL A 39 4.48 7.40 -13.00
C VAL A 39 5.60 6.36 -13.13
N LEU A 40 5.69 5.40 -12.21
CA LEU A 40 6.70 4.34 -12.27
C LEU A 40 6.59 3.51 -13.55
N PHE A 41 5.37 3.21 -14.02
CA PHE A 41 5.18 2.51 -15.29
C PHE A 41 5.69 3.31 -16.49
N GLN A 42 5.46 4.63 -16.50
CA GLN A 42 5.95 5.50 -17.57
C GLN A 42 7.48 5.57 -17.59
N GLU A 43 8.10 5.74 -16.43
CA GLU A 43 9.56 5.82 -16.29
C GLU A 43 10.26 4.47 -16.50
N ALA A 44 9.59 3.35 -16.21
CA ALA A 44 10.14 2.01 -16.42
C ALA A 44 10.03 1.53 -17.88
N ALA A 45 9.11 2.08 -18.69
CA ALA A 45 8.89 1.63 -20.06
C ALA A 45 10.16 1.69 -20.96
N PRO A 46 10.98 2.76 -20.93
CA PRO A 46 12.25 2.82 -21.67
C PRO A 46 13.29 1.78 -21.23
N ALA A 47 13.26 1.36 -19.96
CA ALA A 47 14.15 0.31 -19.47
C ALA A 47 13.78 -1.05 -20.09
N VAL A 48 12.48 -1.35 -20.18
CA VAL A 48 11.99 -2.58 -20.81
C VAL A 48 12.32 -2.63 -22.30
N THR A 49 12.24 -1.50 -23.01
CA THR A 49 12.61 -1.46 -24.44
C THR A 49 14.12 -1.59 -24.66
N ARG A 50 14.95 -1.09 -23.74
CA ARG A 50 16.41 -1.15 -23.84
C ARG A 50 17.00 -2.51 -23.46
N PHE A 51 16.46 -3.19 -22.45
CA PHE A 51 16.95 -4.48 -21.96
C PHE A 51 16.10 -5.68 -22.43
N GLY A 52 14.95 -5.43 -23.07
CA GLY A 52 14.03 -6.46 -23.54
C GLY A 52 13.23 -7.13 -22.41
N ALA A 53 12.30 -8.01 -22.78
CA ALA A 53 11.44 -8.72 -21.82
C ALA A 53 12.23 -9.69 -20.89
N LEU A 54 13.43 -10.15 -21.32
CA LEU A 54 14.29 -11.01 -20.51
C LEU A 54 14.90 -10.29 -19.29
N PHE A 55 14.89 -8.96 -19.25
CA PHE A 55 15.31 -8.14 -18.09
C PHE A 55 14.63 -8.55 -16.79
N ILE A 56 13.37 -9.02 -16.86
CA ILE A 56 12.57 -9.43 -15.69
C ILE A 56 13.15 -10.68 -15.03
N VAL A 57 13.75 -11.59 -15.80
CA VAL A 57 14.30 -12.88 -15.33
C VAL A 57 15.83 -12.82 -15.18
N ALA A 58 16.46 -11.75 -15.66
CA ALA A 58 17.88 -11.51 -15.53
C ALA A 58 18.28 -11.39 -14.05
N ARG A 59 19.29 -12.17 -13.65
CA ARG A 59 19.80 -12.25 -12.28
C ARG A 59 20.96 -11.29 -12.02
N SER A 60 21.63 -10.85 -13.06
CA SER A 60 22.80 -9.97 -12.96
C SER A 60 22.37 -8.53 -12.70
N TRP A 61 22.99 -7.92 -11.70
CA TRP A 61 22.99 -6.48 -11.53
C TRP A 61 24.44 -6.03 -11.50
N ASN A 62 24.95 -5.63 -12.66
CA ASN A 62 26.31 -5.18 -12.86
C ASN A 62 26.33 -3.74 -13.40
N PRO A 63 26.52 -2.73 -12.54
CA PRO A 63 26.56 -1.33 -12.96
C PRO A 63 27.80 -0.99 -13.80
N VAL A 64 28.85 -1.82 -13.77
CA VAL A 64 30.08 -1.61 -14.55
C VAL A 64 29.87 -1.96 -16.02
N THR A 65 29.16 -3.06 -16.29
CA THR A 65 28.86 -3.50 -17.66
C THR A 65 27.51 -3.01 -18.17
N LEU A 66 26.84 -2.13 -17.41
CA LEU A 66 25.47 -1.63 -17.69
C LEU A 66 24.46 -2.77 -17.89
N ASP A 67 24.65 -3.89 -17.20
CA ASP A 67 23.73 -5.03 -17.21
C ASP A 67 22.86 -4.96 -15.97
N PHE A 68 21.60 -4.61 -16.16
CA PHE A 68 20.64 -4.46 -15.09
C PHE A 68 19.60 -5.55 -15.24
N GLY A 69 19.28 -6.26 -14.17
CA GLY A 69 18.20 -7.24 -14.12
C GLY A 69 17.20 -6.87 -13.03
N ALA A 70 15.91 -7.10 -13.29
CA ALA A 70 14.85 -6.82 -12.31
C ALA A 70 14.70 -7.91 -11.25
N LEU A 71 15.15 -9.14 -11.50
CA LEU A 71 14.90 -10.28 -10.61
C LEU A 71 15.45 -10.08 -9.18
N PRO A 72 16.66 -9.53 -8.96
CA PRO A 72 17.15 -9.26 -7.61
C PRO A 72 16.26 -8.28 -6.82
N PHE A 73 15.69 -7.27 -7.48
CA PHE A 73 14.76 -6.32 -6.85
C PHE A 73 13.42 -6.94 -6.51
N ILE A 74 12.87 -7.75 -7.42
CA ILE A 74 11.63 -8.50 -7.19
C ILE A 74 11.82 -9.46 -6.01
N TYR A 75 12.92 -10.22 -6.02
CA TYR A 75 13.24 -11.15 -4.95
C TYR A 75 13.39 -10.45 -3.60
N GLY A 76 14.15 -9.34 -3.55
CA GLY A 76 14.31 -8.54 -2.34
C GLY A 76 12.98 -8.04 -1.80
N THR A 77 12.10 -7.51 -2.67
CA THR A 77 10.77 -7.02 -2.26
C THR A 77 9.89 -8.13 -1.72
N LEU A 78 9.85 -9.29 -2.39
CA LEU A 78 9.04 -10.43 -1.95
C LEU A 78 9.53 -11.02 -0.63
N VAL A 79 10.85 -11.23 -0.50
CA VAL A 79 11.43 -11.78 0.74
C VAL A 79 11.22 -10.84 1.91
N THR A 80 11.49 -9.54 1.72
CA THR A 80 11.28 -8.55 2.79
C THR A 80 9.81 -8.40 3.17
N SER A 81 8.89 -8.38 2.21
CA SER A 81 7.45 -8.34 2.49
C SER A 81 6.98 -9.60 3.21
N ALA A 82 7.45 -10.78 2.81
CA ALA A 82 7.13 -12.04 3.46
C ALA A 82 7.64 -12.08 4.91
N LEU A 83 8.88 -11.64 5.15
CA LEU A 83 9.44 -11.51 6.50
C LEU A 83 8.65 -10.51 7.35
N ALA A 84 8.30 -9.36 6.79
CA ALA A 84 7.50 -8.36 7.48
C ALA A 84 6.13 -8.92 7.89
N LEU A 85 5.44 -9.62 6.99
CA LEU A 85 4.17 -10.28 7.28
C LEU A 85 4.32 -11.41 8.30
N ALA A 86 5.38 -12.22 8.21
CA ALA A 86 5.64 -13.30 9.16
C ALA A 86 5.78 -12.80 10.59
N ILE A 87 6.30 -11.58 10.79
CA ILE A 87 6.43 -10.95 12.11
C ILE A 87 5.15 -10.18 12.48
N ALA A 88 4.59 -9.39 11.56
CA ALA A 88 3.45 -8.53 11.83
C ALA A 88 2.15 -9.31 12.09
N LEU A 89 1.95 -10.43 11.38
CA LEU A 89 0.73 -11.23 11.46
C LEU A 89 0.50 -11.84 12.86
N PRO A 90 1.44 -12.56 13.50
CA PRO A 90 1.23 -13.10 14.85
C PRO A 90 1.02 -12.00 15.89
N ILE A 91 1.75 -10.87 15.78
CA ILE A 91 1.58 -9.73 16.70
C ILE A 91 0.20 -9.10 16.53
N GLY A 92 -0.23 -8.87 15.29
CA GLY A 92 -1.55 -8.31 14.98
C GLY A 92 -2.68 -9.21 15.47
N ILE A 93 -2.56 -10.53 15.30
CA ILE A 93 -3.54 -11.49 15.82
C ILE A 93 -3.55 -11.49 17.35
N ALA A 94 -2.39 -11.47 18.01
CA ALA A 94 -2.30 -11.43 19.46
C ALA A 94 -3.02 -10.20 20.05
N VAL A 95 -2.82 -9.02 19.44
CA VAL A 95 -3.52 -7.80 19.85
C VAL A 95 -5.03 -7.90 19.61
N ALA A 96 -5.45 -8.41 18.45
CA ALA A 96 -6.87 -8.52 18.11
C ALA A 96 -7.66 -9.52 18.98
N VAL A 97 -6.98 -10.51 19.57
CA VAL A 97 -7.62 -11.49 20.47
C VAL A 97 -7.67 -10.98 21.92
N VAL A 98 -6.67 -10.20 22.35
CA VAL A 98 -6.57 -9.70 23.72
C VAL A 98 -7.42 -8.45 23.98
N LEU A 99 -7.59 -7.59 22.97
CA LEU A 99 -8.35 -6.33 23.04
C LEU A 99 -9.85 -6.55 22.73
#